data_AF-A0A9Q3DC25-F1
#
_entry.id   AF-A0A9Q3DC25-F1
#
_cell.length_a   1.000
_cell.length_b   1.000
_cell.length_c   1.000
_cell.angle_alpha   90.00
_cell.angle_beta   90.00
_cell.angle_gamma   90.00
#
_symmetry.space_group_name_H-M   'P 1'
#
loop_
_entity.id
_entity.type
_entity.pdbx_description
1 polymer ?
#
loop_
_entity_poly.entity_id
_entity_poly.type
_entity_poly.pdbx_seq_one_letter_code
_entity_poly.pdbx_strand_id
1 'polypeptide(L)'
;MNYALTNAPLLLIPDWKLPFKLYINACGEGLGEALQQFLIVHDKPYEGQVCFIPRKIKPAEARYGESQMEFLFLFWALEKLHYYLDGSVFEVITDFNAVKSLLHMKTPKRHRLRWKIAIQEYRGNMSIVNKDGNTDNNSDGLSTWELPNTPDDPPYVPANAEPQISIEGINITDVRTKFFEEVRESYKKDKNCHILTSLLDKYCKDKALADSLDEIWKTPYDNGRSHLFDGILYHMSKHTCVIVLFGIMLTDTILLEFHDNIYSGHLS
;
A
#
# COMPACT_ATOMS: atom_id res chain seq x y z
N MET A 1 -3.09 30.50 18.22
CA MET A 1 -3.09 29.22 17.48
C MET A 1 -1.82 29.00 16.63
N ASN A 2 -1.08 30.05 16.23
CA ASN A 2 0.15 29.93 15.42
C ASN A 2 1.39 29.33 16.13
N TYR A 3 1.42 29.23 17.46
CA TYR A 3 2.63 28.77 18.18
C TYR A 3 2.78 27.23 18.20
N ALA A 4 1.67 26.49 18.04
CA ALA A 4 1.69 25.03 17.93
C ALA A 4 2.01 24.53 16.51
N LEU A 5 1.95 25.43 15.50
CA LEU A 5 2.11 25.11 14.07
C LEU A 5 3.56 25.25 13.57
N THR A 6 4.45 25.87 14.35
CA THR A 6 5.87 26.03 14.01
C THR A 6 6.76 24.90 14.53
N ASN A 7 6.21 23.97 15.32
CA ASN A 7 6.92 22.78 15.78
C ASN A 7 6.26 21.56 15.16
N ALA A 8 7.05 20.69 14.54
CA ALA A 8 6.55 19.43 13.99
C ALA A 8 5.72 18.70 15.07
N PRO A 9 4.47 18.31 14.79
CA PRO A 9 3.67 17.56 15.76
C PRO A 9 4.43 16.29 16.12
N LEU A 10 4.49 15.98 17.42
CA LEU A 10 5.19 14.81 17.91
C LEU A 10 4.41 13.56 17.45
N LEU A 11 4.87 12.91 16.39
CA LEU A 11 4.32 11.63 15.95
C LEU A 11 4.77 10.52 16.90
N LEU A 12 3.83 9.63 17.22
CA LEU A 12 4.10 8.44 18.01
C LEU A 12 4.67 7.33 17.13
N ILE A 13 5.62 6.59 17.68
CA ILE A 13 6.01 5.29 17.14
C ILE A 13 4.87 4.32 17.46
N PRO A 14 4.30 3.61 16.47
CA PRO A 14 3.19 2.69 16.69
C PRO A 14 3.61 1.49 17.54
N ASP A 15 2.74 1.06 18.45
CA ASP A 15 2.83 -0.22 19.15
C ASP A 15 1.79 -1.20 18.58
N TRP A 16 2.27 -2.18 17.81
CA TRP A 16 1.45 -3.18 17.12
C TRP A 16 0.60 -4.07 18.06
N LYS A 17 0.84 -4.03 19.38
CA LYS A 17 0.06 -4.78 20.36
C LYS A 17 -1.20 -4.04 20.83
N LEU A 18 -1.31 -2.75 20.52
CA LEU A 18 -2.38 -1.89 20.98
C LEU A 18 -3.31 -1.53 19.81
N PRO A 19 -4.63 -1.35 20.07
CA PRO A 19 -5.57 -1.06 19.01
C PRO A 19 -5.35 0.35 18.44
N PHE A 20 -5.54 0.49 17.13
CA PHE A 20 -5.52 1.78 16.46
C PHE A 20 -6.88 2.47 16.48
N LYS A 21 -6.86 3.79 16.33
CA LYS A 21 -8.04 4.62 16.10
C LYS A 21 -7.88 5.40 14.81
N LEU A 22 -8.75 5.08 13.87
CA LEU A 22 -8.82 5.69 12.56
C LEU A 22 -9.91 6.77 12.58
N TYR A 23 -9.51 8.03 12.62
CA TYR A 23 -10.43 9.16 12.50
C TYR A 23 -10.63 9.53 11.04
N ILE A 24 -11.88 9.44 10.57
CA ILE A 24 -12.26 9.86 9.23
C ILE A 24 -13.22 11.05 9.29
N ASN A 25 -12.87 12.14 8.61
CA ASN A 25 -13.76 13.24 8.29
C ASN A 25 -13.67 13.56 6.78
N ALA A 26 -14.81 13.60 6.10
CA ALA A 26 -14.90 14.00 4.70
C ALA A 26 -15.70 15.30 4.60
N CYS A 27 -15.06 16.37 4.14
CA CYS A 27 -15.76 17.62 3.84
C CYS A 27 -15.76 17.88 2.32
N GLY A 28 -16.52 18.87 1.86
CA GLY A 28 -16.62 19.19 0.43
C GLY A 28 -15.30 19.63 -0.22
N GLU A 29 -14.30 20.02 0.58
CA GLU A 29 -13.02 20.56 0.10
C GLU A 29 -11.88 19.53 0.16
N GLY A 30 -11.95 18.54 1.05
CA GLY A 30 -10.88 17.59 1.28
C GLY A 30 -11.30 16.44 2.18
N LEU A 31 -10.47 15.40 2.15
CA LEU A 31 -10.59 14.23 3.00
C LEU A 31 -9.47 14.28 4.04
N GLY A 32 -9.83 14.27 5.33
CA GLY A 32 -8.89 14.46 6.42
C GLY A 32 -8.91 13.33 7.42
N GLU A 33 -7.75 12.69 7.60
CA GLU A 33 -7.62 11.54 8.50
C GLU A 33 -6.37 11.62 9.35
N ALA A 34 -6.53 11.14 10.57
CA ALA A 34 -5.46 10.89 11.53
C ALA A 34 -5.57 9.45 12.02
N LEU A 35 -4.49 8.68 11.85
CA LEU A 35 -4.30 7.43 12.57
C LEU A 35 -3.74 7.78 13.95
N GLN A 36 -4.44 7.36 14.98
CA GLN A 36 -4.09 7.61 16.37
C GLN A 36 -3.98 6.30 17.14
N GLN A 37 -3.27 6.35 18.25
CA GLN A 37 -3.15 5.23 19.17
C GLN A 37 -3.11 5.72 20.61
N PHE A 38 -3.76 4.96 21.50
CA PHE A 38 -3.64 5.17 22.94
C PHE A 38 -2.37 4.51 23.45
N LEU A 39 -1.46 5.30 24.02
CA LEU A 39 -0.27 4.84 24.71
C LEU A 39 -0.30 5.27 26.18
N ILE A 40 0.46 4.56 27.02
CA ILE A 40 0.76 5.04 28.38
C ILE A 40 2.05 5.85 28.33
N VAL A 41 1.96 7.16 28.57
CA VAL A 41 3.09 8.06 28.65
C VAL A 41 3.13 8.65 30.06
N HIS A 42 4.22 8.42 30.79
CA HIS A 42 4.36 8.83 32.19
C HIS A 42 3.19 8.40 33.08
N ASP A 43 2.81 7.11 33.02
CA ASP A 43 1.71 6.50 33.78
C ASP A 43 0.31 7.10 33.52
N LYS A 44 0.15 7.84 32.42
CA LYS A 44 -1.13 8.42 32.00
C LYS A 44 -1.50 7.98 30.58
N PRO A 45 -2.79 7.70 30.32
CA PRO A 45 -3.25 7.44 28.97
C PRO A 45 -3.09 8.72 28.12
N TYR A 46 -2.46 8.56 26.97
CA TYR A 46 -2.26 9.60 25.99
C TYR A 46 -2.67 9.06 24.62
N GLU A 47 -3.64 9.71 23.99
CA GLU A 47 -3.98 9.47 22.58
C GLU A 47 -3.12 10.39 21.73
N GLY A 48 -2.17 9.83 21.00
CA GLY A 48 -1.30 10.61 20.12
C GLY A 48 -1.43 10.17 18.66
N GLN A 49 -0.97 11.05 17.79
CA GLN A 49 -1.02 10.84 16.35
C GLN A 49 0.14 9.96 15.90
N VAL A 50 -0.17 8.89 15.17
CA VAL A 50 0.79 8.00 14.51
C VAL A 50 1.11 8.54 13.12
N CYS A 51 0.08 8.89 12.35
CA CYS A 51 0.24 9.54 11.05
C CYS A 51 -0.97 10.40 10.67
N PHE A 52 -0.75 11.34 9.75
CA PHE A 52 -1.79 12.11 9.08
C PHE A 52 -1.79 11.75 7.60
N ILE A 53 -2.97 11.53 7.01
CA ILE A 53 -3.10 11.27 5.58
C ILE A 53 -4.17 12.16 4.94
N PRO A 54 -3.90 13.47 4.78
CA PRO A 54 -4.80 14.36 4.07
C PRO A 54 -4.86 14.00 2.58
N ARG A 55 -6.03 14.17 1.95
CA ARG A 55 -6.21 13.96 0.52
C ARG A 55 -7.19 14.96 -0.10
N LYS A 56 -6.80 15.45 -1.28
CA LYS A 56 -7.66 16.23 -2.16
C LYS A 56 -8.73 15.37 -2.86
N ILE A 57 -9.93 15.91 -2.93
CA ILE A 57 -11.06 15.33 -3.67
C ILE A 57 -10.86 15.55 -5.18
N LYS A 58 -11.05 14.50 -5.98
CA LYS A 58 -10.98 14.60 -7.44
C LYS A 58 -12.23 15.30 -8.01
N PRO A 59 -12.15 15.98 -9.16
CA PRO A 59 -13.32 16.61 -9.78
C PRO A 59 -14.52 15.68 -10.07
N ALA A 60 -14.27 14.37 -10.21
CA ALA A 60 -15.32 13.37 -10.34
C ALA A 60 -15.99 13.04 -8.99
N GLU A 61 -15.21 13.06 -7.91
CA GLU A 61 -15.63 12.77 -6.54
C GLU A 61 -16.41 13.96 -5.96
N ALA A 62 -16.11 15.19 -6.37
CA ALA A 62 -16.84 16.41 -6.00
C ALA A 62 -18.36 16.37 -6.30
N ARG A 63 -18.82 15.40 -7.11
CA ARG A 63 -20.24 15.18 -7.44
C ARG A 63 -20.92 14.17 -6.52
N TYR A 64 -20.17 13.55 -5.62
CA TYR A 64 -20.69 12.58 -4.66
C TYR A 64 -21.41 13.33 -3.54
N GLY A 65 -22.55 12.78 -3.10
CA GLY A 65 -23.19 13.25 -1.87
C GLY A 65 -22.37 12.84 -0.64
N GLU A 66 -22.65 13.47 0.50
CA GLU A 66 -21.95 13.27 1.78
C GLU A 66 -21.73 11.79 2.12
N SER A 67 -22.78 10.96 2.05
CA SER A 67 -22.68 9.53 2.35
C SER A 67 -21.77 8.74 1.42
N GLN A 68 -21.62 9.20 0.17
CA GLN A 68 -20.71 8.59 -0.80
C GLN A 68 -19.28 9.07 -0.59
N MET A 69 -19.10 10.32 -0.20
CA MET A 69 -17.78 10.91 0.08
C MET A 69 -17.10 10.21 1.25
N GLU A 70 -17.78 10.06 2.37
CA GLU A 70 -17.19 9.38 3.53
C GLU A 70 -16.93 7.91 3.28
N PHE A 71 -17.81 7.24 2.53
CA PHE A 71 -17.61 5.83 2.24
C PHE A 71 -16.45 5.62 1.26
N LEU A 72 -16.30 6.52 0.28
CA LEU A 72 -15.10 6.61 -0.53
C LEU A 72 -13.87 6.88 0.35
N PHE A 73 -14.03 7.73 1.36
CA PHE A 73 -12.93 8.10 2.22
C PHE A 73 -12.45 6.95 3.09
N LEU A 74 -13.37 6.25 3.76
CA LEU A 74 -13.05 5.02 4.49
C LEU A 74 -12.36 4.00 3.59
N PHE A 75 -12.85 3.78 2.38
CA PHE A 75 -12.22 2.87 1.44
C PHE A 75 -10.77 3.29 1.13
N TRP A 76 -10.54 4.57 0.87
CA TRP A 76 -9.21 5.10 0.58
C TRP A 76 -8.26 5.06 1.79
N ALA A 77 -8.76 5.40 2.97
CA ALA A 77 -8.06 5.35 4.25
C ALA A 77 -7.48 3.96 4.49
N LEU A 78 -8.34 2.94 4.38
CA LEU A 78 -7.98 1.54 4.56
C LEU A 78 -6.96 1.07 3.53
N GLU A 79 -7.08 1.49 2.27
CA GLU A 79 -6.10 1.17 1.22
C GLU A 79 -4.73 1.82 1.52
N LYS A 80 -4.72 3.06 2.00
CA LYS A 80 -3.47 3.79 2.30
C LYS A 80 -2.78 3.34 3.57
N LEU A 81 -3.54 2.97 4.59
CA LEU A 81 -3.02 2.50 5.87
C LEU A 81 -3.03 0.98 5.99
N HIS A 82 -3.12 0.25 4.87
CA HIS A 82 -3.13 -1.21 4.87
C HIS A 82 -1.99 -1.79 5.72
N TYR A 83 -0.76 -1.28 5.58
CA TYR A 83 0.40 -1.72 6.36
C TYR A 83 0.29 -1.48 7.88
N TYR A 84 -0.57 -0.56 8.32
CA TYR A 84 -0.84 -0.33 9.73
C TYR A 84 -2.00 -1.18 10.25
N LEU A 85 -3.02 -1.37 9.42
CA LEU A 85 -4.32 -1.89 9.81
C LEU A 85 -4.48 -3.39 9.54
N ASP A 86 -3.72 -3.95 8.61
CA ASP A 86 -3.73 -5.38 8.34
C ASP A 86 -3.25 -6.17 9.58
N GLY A 87 -4.01 -7.20 9.94
CA GLY A 87 -3.81 -7.99 11.17
C GLY A 87 -4.07 -7.25 12.50
N SER A 88 -4.10 -5.92 12.50
CA SER A 88 -4.33 -5.10 13.69
C SER A 88 -5.81 -5.00 14.08
N VAL A 89 -6.09 -4.77 15.36
CA VAL A 89 -7.42 -4.38 15.84
C VAL A 89 -7.53 -2.86 15.80
N PHE A 90 -8.62 -2.34 15.25
CA PHE A 90 -8.80 -0.89 15.16
C PHE A 90 -10.25 -0.44 15.15
N GLU A 91 -10.45 0.82 15.52
CA GLU A 91 -11.75 1.47 15.53
C GLU A 91 -11.78 2.60 14.50
N VAL A 92 -12.77 2.60 13.62
CA VAL A 92 -13.06 3.71 12.71
C VAL A 92 -14.02 4.66 13.41
N ILE A 93 -13.60 5.90 13.56
CA ILE A 93 -14.36 6.97 14.19
C ILE A 93 -14.79 7.93 13.10
N THR A 94 -16.12 8.10 12.97
CA THR A 94 -16.75 8.93 11.96
C THR A 94 -17.92 9.70 12.58
N ASP A 95 -18.24 10.88 12.05
CA ASP A 95 -19.38 11.70 12.46
C ASP A 95 -20.70 11.28 11.79
N PHE A 96 -20.67 10.27 10.92
CA PHE A 96 -21.81 10.01 10.05
C PHE A 96 -22.27 8.55 10.05
N ASN A 97 -23.56 8.41 10.35
CA ASN A 97 -24.22 7.12 10.49
C ASN A 97 -24.29 6.31 9.19
N ALA A 98 -24.14 6.93 8.01
CA ALA A 98 -24.35 6.21 6.76
C ALA A 98 -23.25 5.21 6.44
N VAL A 99 -22.03 5.36 6.95
CA VAL A 99 -20.97 4.36 6.78
C VAL A 99 -21.44 3.01 7.32
N LYS A 100 -22.01 2.99 8.54
CA LYS A 100 -22.61 1.78 9.13
C LYS A 100 -23.75 1.24 8.27
N SER A 101 -24.69 2.10 7.86
CA SER A 101 -25.84 1.70 7.05
C SER A 101 -25.43 1.07 5.71
N LEU A 102 -24.44 1.66 5.04
CA LEU A 102 -23.95 1.23 3.74
C LEU A 102 -23.24 -0.12 3.83
N LEU A 103 -22.52 -0.34 4.91
CA LEU A 103 -21.86 -1.60 5.24
C LEU A 103 -22.83 -2.74 5.52
N HIS A 104 -24.04 -2.46 6.00
CA HIS A 104 -25.13 -3.44 6.19
C HIS A 104 -26.09 -3.54 4.99
N MET A 105 -25.91 -2.71 3.97
CA MET A 105 -26.79 -2.65 2.80
C MET A 105 -26.71 -3.96 2.00
N LYS A 106 -27.86 -4.62 1.76
CA LYS A 106 -27.94 -5.89 1.02
C LYS A 106 -27.66 -5.74 -0.47
N THR A 107 -28.15 -4.66 -1.07
CA THR A 107 -28.09 -4.41 -2.53
C THR A 107 -27.49 -3.03 -2.86
N PRO A 108 -26.18 -2.82 -2.60
CA PRO A 108 -25.52 -1.56 -2.95
C PRO A 108 -25.39 -1.40 -4.47
N LYS A 109 -25.38 -0.15 -4.96
CA LYS A 109 -25.05 0.16 -6.37
C LYS A 109 -23.62 -0.33 -6.70
N ARG A 110 -23.35 -0.63 -7.98
CA ARG A 110 -22.11 -1.26 -8.47
C ARG A 110 -20.81 -0.63 -7.92
N HIS A 111 -20.70 0.69 -7.87
CA HIS A 111 -19.49 1.36 -7.33
C HIS A 111 -19.33 1.12 -5.82
N ARG A 112 -20.40 1.24 -5.03
CA ARG A 112 -20.40 0.94 -3.59
C ARG A 112 -20.16 -0.53 -3.29
N LEU A 113 -20.62 -1.43 -4.15
CA LEU A 113 -20.37 -2.86 -3.99
C LEU A 113 -18.87 -3.17 -4.03
N ARG A 114 -18.12 -2.55 -4.96
CA ARG A 114 -16.66 -2.73 -5.06
C ARG A 114 -15.95 -2.31 -3.77
N TRP A 115 -16.27 -1.13 -3.26
CA TRP A 115 -15.70 -0.64 -2.00
C TRP A 115 -16.12 -1.51 -0.81
N LYS A 116 -17.39 -1.95 -0.75
CA LYS A 116 -17.87 -2.85 0.29
C LYS A 116 -17.11 -4.18 0.32
N ILE A 117 -16.79 -4.74 -0.85
CA ILE A 117 -16.00 -5.97 -0.99
C ILE A 117 -14.58 -5.75 -0.44
N ALA A 118 -13.91 -4.66 -0.83
CA ALA A 118 -12.57 -4.36 -0.33
C ALA A 118 -12.54 -4.18 1.20
N ILE A 119 -13.56 -3.53 1.77
CA ILE A 119 -13.66 -3.33 3.23
C ILE A 119 -13.92 -4.65 3.97
N GLN A 120 -14.36 -5.73 3.29
CA GLN A 120 -14.61 -7.02 3.97
C GLN A 120 -13.37 -7.60 4.64
N GLU A 121 -12.20 -7.37 4.06
CA GLU A 121 -10.91 -7.84 4.58
C GLU A 121 -10.71 -7.43 6.06
N TYR A 122 -11.09 -6.21 6.41
CA TYR A 122 -10.90 -5.66 7.75
C TYR A 122 -12.04 -5.97 8.73
N ARG A 123 -13.15 -6.59 8.28
CA ARG A 123 -14.36 -6.73 9.11
C ARG A 123 -14.19 -7.54 10.39
N GLY A 124 -13.22 -8.45 10.43
CA GLY A 124 -12.92 -9.24 11.62
C GLY A 124 -12.35 -8.40 12.76
N ASN A 125 -11.57 -7.37 12.42
CA ASN A 125 -10.76 -6.63 13.38
C ASN A 125 -11.10 -5.12 13.44
N MET A 126 -12.04 -4.67 12.61
CA MET A 126 -12.51 -3.28 12.52
C MET A 126 -13.86 -3.10 13.22
N SER A 127 -13.92 -2.16 14.17
CA SER A 127 -15.17 -1.63 14.72
C SER A 127 -15.48 -0.25 14.13
N ILE A 128 -16.75 0.18 14.13
CA ILE A 128 -17.14 1.51 13.66
C ILE A 128 -17.91 2.21 14.77
N VAL A 129 -17.41 3.37 15.18
CA VAL A 129 -17.96 4.21 16.23
C VAL A 129 -18.40 5.53 15.60
N ASN A 130 -19.65 5.91 15.85
CA ASN A 130 -20.12 7.22 15.42
C ASN A 130 -19.90 8.17 16.58
N LYS A 131 -19.19 9.27 16.36
CA LYS A 131 -19.07 10.35 17.33
C LYS A 131 -20.15 11.40 17.06
N ASP A 132 -20.78 11.90 18.11
CA ASP A 132 -21.66 13.05 18.02
C ASP A 132 -20.79 14.29 17.73
N GLY A 133 -21.06 14.99 16.63
CA GLY A 133 -20.21 16.03 16.02
C GLY A 133 -19.93 17.29 16.84
N ASN A 134 -20.13 17.26 18.16
CA ASN A 134 -19.98 18.42 19.05
C ASN A 134 -18.86 18.27 20.10
N THR A 135 -18.04 17.21 20.05
CA THR A 135 -17.13 16.86 21.15
C THR A 135 -15.63 16.99 20.89
N ASP A 136 -15.14 17.14 19.65
CA ASP A 136 -13.69 17.21 19.40
C ASP A 136 -13.27 18.34 18.45
N ASN A 137 -12.74 19.41 19.05
CA ASN A 137 -12.07 20.54 18.39
C ASN A 137 -10.68 20.16 17.81
N ASN A 138 -10.35 18.86 17.74
CA ASN A 138 -8.98 18.36 17.53
C ASN A 138 -8.74 17.82 16.11
N SER A 139 -9.79 17.54 15.32
CA SER A 139 -9.66 17.09 13.93
C SER A 139 -9.82 18.21 12.90
N ASP A 140 -10.64 19.22 13.18
CA ASP A 140 -11.13 20.14 12.15
C ASP A 140 -10.10 21.13 11.60
N GLY A 141 -9.02 21.40 12.34
CA GLY A 141 -8.05 22.42 11.96
C GLY A 141 -6.91 21.95 11.06
N LEU A 142 -6.55 20.66 11.10
CA LEU A 142 -5.31 20.14 10.49
C LEU A 142 -5.52 18.94 9.56
N SER A 143 -6.56 18.13 9.73
CA SER A 143 -6.75 16.97 8.87
C SER A 143 -7.27 17.36 7.48
N THR A 144 -8.00 18.47 7.37
CA THR A 144 -8.57 19.02 6.14
C THR A 144 -7.76 20.15 5.51
N TRP A 145 -6.75 20.69 6.22
CA TRP A 145 -5.96 21.82 5.71
C TRP A 145 -4.80 21.33 4.82
N GLU A 146 -4.91 21.58 3.52
CA GLU A 146 -3.93 21.15 2.53
C GLU A 146 -2.60 21.94 2.64
N LEU A 147 -1.47 21.26 2.47
CA LEU A 147 -0.27 21.87 1.89
C LEU A 147 -0.38 21.79 0.35
N PRO A 148 0.01 22.84 -0.39
CA PRO A 148 -0.08 22.80 -1.84
C PRO A 148 0.86 21.73 -2.42
N ASN A 149 0.28 20.73 -3.11
CA ASN A 149 0.98 19.69 -3.86
C ASN A 149 1.78 20.33 -5.02
N THR A 150 2.95 20.85 -4.68
CA THR A 150 3.87 21.55 -5.57
C THR A 150 5.06 20.65 -5.86
N PRO A 151 5.77 20.84 -6.99
CA PRO A 151 6.97 20.06 -7.28
C PRO A 151 8.07 20.14 -6.21
N ASP A 152 8.00 21.13 -5.32
CA ASP A 152 8.91 21.35 -4.20
C ASP A 152 8.55 20.52 -2.95
N ASP A 153 7.39 19.85 -2.93
CA ASP A 153 6.93 19.01 -1.82
C ASP A 153 7.54 17.60 -1.92
N PRO A 154 8.21 17.06 -0.88
CA PRO A 154 8.83 15.72 -0.92
C PRO A 154 7.90 14.56 -1.34
N PRO A 155 6.60 14.54 -0.95
CA PRO A 155 5.61 13.56 -1.41
C PRO A 155 4.84 14.01 -2.67
N TYR A 156 5.37 14.92 -3.49
CA TYR A 156 4.69 15.39 -4.72
C TYR A 156 4.28 14.23 -5.63
N VAL A 157 2.98 14.13 -5.92
CA VAL A 157 2.45 13.19 -6.92
C VAL A 157 1.75 13.99 -8.03
N PRO A 158 2.26 13.95 -9.27
CA PRO A 158 1.59 14.57 -10.41
C PRO A 158 0.16 14.03 -10.57
N ALA A 159 -0.79 14.90 -10.92
CA ALA A 159 -2.20 14.51 -11.12
C ALA A 159 -2.41 13.40 -12.17
N ASN A 160 -1.44 13.24 -13.07
CA ASN A 160 -1.42 12.22 -14.13
C ASN A 160 -0.31 11.17 -13.94
N ALA A 161 0.35 11.14 -12.78
CA ALA A 161 1.35 10.12 -12.52
C ALA A 161 0.67 8.74 -12.51
N GLU A 162 1.17 7.85 -13.35
CA GLU A 162 0.82 6.44 -13.22
C GLU A 162 1.26 5.99 -11.82
N PRO A 163 0.43 5.20 -11.09
CA PRO A 163 0.80 4.72 -9.77
C PRO A 163 2.12 3.96 -9.89
N GLN A 164 3.20 4.56 -9.36
CA GLN A 164 4.46 3.88 -9.23
C GLN A 164 4.28 2.89 -8.09
N ILE A 165 3.99 1.63 -8.44
CA ILE A 165 3.93 0.54 -7.48
C ILE A 165 5.38 0.33 -7.02
N SER A 166 5.77 0.93 -5.89
CA SER A 166 6.99 0.54 -5.19
C SER A 166 6.72 -0.81 -4.53
N ILE A 167 7.48 -1.82 -4.92
CA ILE A 167 7.49 -3.09 -4.20
C ILE A 167 8.36 -2.85 -2.96
N GLU A 168 7.72 -2.54 -1.83
CA GLU A 168 8.37 -2.34 -0.54
C GLU A 168 8.85 -3.67 0.08
N GLY A 169 8.43 -4.79 -0.53
CA GLY A 169 8.82 -6.16 -0.19
C GLY A 169 7.74 -7.14 -0.64
N ILE A 170 8.14 -8.31 -1.13
CA ILE A 170 7.21 -9.44 -1.34
C ILE A 170 7.43 -10.38 -0.16
N ASN A 171 6.43 -10.48 0.72
CA ASN A 171 6.49 -11.41 1.84
C ASN A 171 5.93 -12.76 1.36
N ILE A 172 6.81 -13.73 1.09
CA ILE A 172 6.42 -15.09 0.69
C ILE A 172 6.64 -15.99 1.90
N THR A 173 5.61 -16.18 2.71
CA THR A 173 5.68 -16.94 3.97
C THR A 173 5.63 -18.46 3.79
N ASP A 174 5.18 -18.95 2.64
CA ASP A 174 4.88 -20.38 2.45
C ASP A 174 5.80 -21.10 1.44
N VAL A 175 6.78 -20.40 0.85
CA VAL A 175 7.71 -21.01 -0.13
C VAL A 175 9.02 -21.38 0.56
N ARG A 176 9.46 -22.62 0.35
CA ARG A 176 10.69 -23.17 0.92
C ARG A 176 11.91 -22.40 0.42
N THR A 177 12.84 -22.08 1.33
CA THR A 177 14.10 -21.38 1.03
C THR A 177 14.91 -22.05 -0.08
N LYS A 178 14.85 -23.38 -0.16
CA LYS A 178 15.50 -24.19 -1.20
C LYS A 178 15.09 -23.78 -2.62
N PHE A 179 13.83 -23.43 -2.83
CA PHE A 179 13.35 -22.96 -4.14
C PHE A 179 14.11 -21.69 -4.57
N PHE A 180 14.20 -20.70 -3.68
CA PHE A 180 14.88 -19.45 -3.97
C PHE A 180 16.39 -19.62 -4.17
N GLU A 181 17.02 -20.55 -3.44
CA GLU A 181 18.42 -20.93 -3.69
C GLU A 181 18.61 -21.53 -5.09
N GLU A 182 17.74 -22.44 -5.53
CA GLU A 182 17.79 -23.02 -6.87
C GLU A 182 17.60 -21.96 -7.97
N VAL A 183 16.69 -21.01 -7.75
CA VAL A 183 16.50 -19.86 -8.67
C VAL A 183 17.75 -19.00 -8.75
N ARG A 184 18.39 -18.65 -7.63
CA ARG A 184 19.64 -17.86 -7.63
C ARG A 184 20.79 -18.58 -8.34
N GLU A 185 20.93 -19.90 -8.13
CA GLU A 185 21.93 -20.70 -8.84
C GLU A 185 21.63 -20.79 -10.34
N SER A 186 20.36 -20.74 -10.75
CA SER A 186 19.98 -20.76 -12.16
C SER A 186 20.49 -19.53 -12.92
N TYR A 187 20.52 -18.35 -12.28
CA TYR A 187 20.97 -17.12 -12.92
C TYR A 187 22.44 -17.13 -13.29
N LYS A 188 23.27 -17.91 -12.59
CA LYS A 188 24.69 -18.06 -12.94
C LYS A 188 24.92 -18.80 -14.26
N LYS A 189 23.92 -19.55 -14.74
CA LYS A 189 23.99 -20.35 -15.96
C LYS A 189 23.64 -19.54 -17.21
N ASP A 190 22.92 -18.42 -17.05
CA ASP A 190 22.50 -17.55 -18.15
C ASP A 190 23.34 -16.28 -18.21
N LYS A 191 23.76 -15.91 -19.42
CA LYS A 191 24.56 -14.70 -19.65
C LYS A 191 23.77 -13.45 -19.24
N ASN A 192 22.51 -13.32 -19.64
CA ASN A 192 21.73 -12.10 -19.42
C ASN A 192 21.31 -11.94 -17.95
N CYS A 193 20.86 -13.02 -17.31
CA CYS A 193 20.52 -13.01 -15.88
C CYS A 193 21.75 -12.67 -15.03
N HIS A 194 22.92 -13.21 -15.36
CA HIS A 194 24.16 -12.87 -14.67
C HIS A 194 24.52 -11.38 -14.83
N ILE A 195 24.44 -10.84 -16.06
CA ILE A 195 24.67 -9.42 -16.33
C ILE A 195 23.68 -8.55 -15.53
N LEU A 196 22.38 -8.83 -15.59
CA LEU A 196 21.35 -8.06 -14.88
C LEU A 196 21.55 -8.10 -13.37
N THR A 197 21.85 -9.27 -12.81
CA THR A 197 22.14 -9.39 -11.38
C THR A 197 23.33 -8.53 -11.01
N SER A 198 24.41 -8.53 -11.80
CA SER A 198 25.61 -7.73 -11.54
C SER A 198 25.38 -6.21 -11.66
N LEU A 199 24.56 -5.79 -12.64
CA LEU A 199 24.22 -4.37 -12.86
C LEU A 199 23.33 -3.83 -11.73
N LEU A 200 22.35 -4.63 -11.29
CA LEU A 200 21.34 -4.22 -10.32
C LEU A 200 21.82 -4.35 -8.86
N ASP A 201 22.63 -5.36 -8.52
CA ASP A 201 23.15 -5.58 -7.15
C ASP A 201 24.09 -4.46 -6.69
N LYS A 202 24.91 -3.94 -7.61
CA LYS A 202 25.92 -2.92 -7.30
C LYS A 202 25.49 -1.49 -7.60
N TYR A 203 24.24 -1.26 -8.01
CA TYR A 203 23.83 -0.01 -8.65
C TYR A 203 24.83 0.47 -9.72
N CYS A 204 25.47 -0.47 -10.41
CA CYS A 204 26.59 -0.19 -11.28
C CYS A 204 26.05 0.21 -12.66
N LYS A 205 26.20 1.47 -13.03
CA LYS A 205 25.75 2.01 -14.33
C LYS A 205 26.80 1.76 -15.42
N ASP A 206 27.30 0.53 -15.52
CA ASP A 206 28.23 0.17 -16.58
C ASP A 206 27.47 -0.01 -17.89
N LYS A 207 27.54 1.04 -18.72
CA LYS A 207 26.81 1.13 -19.98
C LYS A 207 27.28 0.08 -21.00
N ALA A 208 28.56 -0.30 -20.97
CA ALA A 208 29.10 -1.31 -21.88
C ALA A 208 28.55 -2.71 -21.57
N LEU A 209 28.36 -3.03 -20.28
CA LEU A 209 27.72 -4.27 -19.85
C LEU A 209 26.23 -4.28 -20.18
N ALA A 210 25.52 -3.17 -19.95
CA ALA A 210 24.11 -3.04 -20.33
C ALA A 210 23.89 -3.18 -21.86
N ASP A 211 24.80 -2.65 -22.67
CA ASP A 211 24.75 -2.76 -24.13
C ASP A 211 25.01 -4.19 -24.64
N SER A 212 25.60 -5.06 -23.81
CA SER A 212 25.87 -6.47 -24.13
C SER A 212 24.69 -7.42 -23.88
N LEU A 213 23.60 -6.89 -23.31
CA LEU A 213 22.33 -7.61 -23.13
C LEU A 213 21.65 -7.86 -24.47
N ASP A 214 21.03 -9.03 -24.60
CA ASP A 214 20.20 -9.33 -25.77
C ASP A 214 18.96 -8.42 -25.78
N GLU A 215 18.42 -8.15 -26.97
CA GLU A 215 17.38 -7.13 -27.21
C GLU A 215 16.12 -7.31 -26.34
N ILE A 216 15.75 -8.57 -26.07
CA ILE A 216 14.59 -8.95 -25.24
C ILE A 216 14.79 -8.51 -23.78
N TRP A 217 16.02 -8.53 -23.26
CA TRP A 217 16.36 -8.18 -21.89
C TRP A 217 16.74 -6.70 -21.74
N LYS A 218 17.29 -6.11 -22.81
CA LYS A 218 17.70 -4.71 -22.85
C LYS A 218 16.50 -3.76 -22.74
N THR A 219 15.44 -4.02 -23.49
CA THR A 219 14.25 -3.13 -23.52
C THR A 219 13.59 -2.99 -22.13
N PRO A 220 13.36 -4.06 -21.36
CA PRO A 220 12.88 -3.94 -19.99
C PRO A 220 13.88 -3.26 -19.05
N TYR A 221 15.18 -3.51 -19.19
CA TYR A 221 16.21 -2.89 -18.36
C TYR A 221 16.26 -1.36 -18.55
N ASP A 222 16.33 -0.89 -19.80
CA ASP A 222 16.42 0.55 -20.12
C ASP A 222 15.17 1.32 -19.68
N ASN A 223 14.00 0.67 -19.70
CA ASN A 223 12.74 1.23 -19.22
C ASN A 223 12.56 1.15 -17.69
N GLY A 224 13.56 0.69 -16.94
CA GLY A 224 13.49 0.56 -15.49
C GLY A 224 12.48 -0.48 -15.01
N ARG A 225 12.23 -1.52 -15.81
CA ARG A 225 11.27 -2.60 -15.51
C ARG A 225 11.93 -3.87 -14.96
N SER A 226 13.25 -3.87 -14.81
CA SER A 226 14.01 -5.00 -14.25
C SER A 226 14.54 -4.61 -12.87
N HIS A 227 14.19 -5.39 -11.86
CA HIS A 227 14.57 -5.14 -10.48
C HIS A 227 15.26 -6.35 -9.86
N LEU A 228 16.16 -6.10 -8.92
CA LEU A 228 16.78 -7.13 -8.12
C LEU A 228 16.40 -6.90 -6.66
N PHE A 229 15.87 -7.93 -6.02
CA PHE A 229 15.51 -7.90 -4.61
C PHE A 229 15.93 -9.21 -3.97
N ASP A 230 16.72 -9.15 -2.89
CA ASP A 230 17.27 -10.33 -2.21
C ASP A 230 17.94 -11.36 -3.16
N GLY A 231 18.64 -10.86 -4.18
CA GLY A 231 19.30 -11.68 -5.21
C GLY A 231 18.35 -12.34 -6.21
N ILE A 232 17.05 -12.01 -6.20
CA ILE A 232 16.04 -12.51 -7.13
C ILE A 232 15.69 -11.44 -8.16
N LEU A 233 15.66 -11.83 -9.44
CA LEU A 233 15.31 -10.93 -10.53
C LEU A 233 13.79 -10.86 -10.71
N TYR A 234 13.29 -9.65 -10.85
CA TYR A 234 11.89 -9.35 -11.09
C TYR A 234 11.71 -8.57 -12.39
N HIS A 235 10.71 -8.98 -13.16
CA HIS A 235 10.25 -8.26 -14.33
C HIS A 235 8.91 -7.61 -14.04
N MET A 236 8.84 -6.28 -14.22
CA MET A 236 7.61 -5.51 -14.05
C MET A 236 6.98 -5.19 -15.39
N SER A 237 5.71 -5.54 -15.52
CA SER A 237 4.82 -5.01 -16.54
C SER A 237 4.03 -3.82 -15.99
N LYS A 238 3.13 -3.26 -16.79
CA LYS A 238 2.22 -2.20 -16.34
C LYS A 238 1.31 -2.62 -15.16
N HIS A 239 1.04 -3.92 -15.04
CA HIS A 239 0.03 -4.44 -14.13
C HIS A 239 0.48 -5.61 -13.27
N THR A 240 1.68 -6.15 -13.51
CA THR A 240 2.17 -7.35 -12.84
C THR A 240 3.65 -7.21 -12.52
N CYS A 241 4.08 -7.83 -11.42
CA CYS A 241 5.48 -8.09 -11.13
C CYS A 241 5.65 -9.61 -11.05
N VAL A 242 6.58 -10.16 -11.81
CA VAL A 242 6.83 -11.59 -11.87
C VAL A 242 8.29 -11.90 -11.64
N ILE A 243 8.57 -13.01 -10.95
CA ILE A 243 9.92 -13.53 -10.78
C ILE A 243 10.43 -14.02 -12.14
N VAL A 244 11.64 -13.61 -12.51
CA VAL A 244 12.33 -14.13 -13.68
C VAL A 244 12.88 -15.51 -13.34
N LEU A 245 12.47 -16.53 -14.08
CA LEU A 245 12.89 -17.91 -13.88
C LEU A 245 13.69 -18.38 -15.10
N PHE A 246 14.79 -19.08 -14.87
CA PHE A 246 15.65 -19.56 -15.96
C PHE A 246 15.86 -21.09 -15.90
N GLY A 247 15.50 -21.77 -16.98
CA GLY A 247 15.72 -23.19 -17.17
C GLY A 247 14.50 -24.07 -16.89
N ILE A 248 14.25 -25.04 -17.79
CA ILE A 248 13.14 -26.00 -17.73
C ILE A 248 13.17 -26.88 -16.47
N MET A 249 14.35 -27.07 -15.88
CA MET A 249 14.52 -27.86 -14.65
C MET A 249 13.84 -27.26 -13.42
N LEU A 250 13.55 -25.95 -13.43
CA LEU A 250 12.76 -25.32 -12.36
C LEU A 250 11.27 -25.63 -12.50
N THR A 251 10.79 -26.08 -13.66
CA THR A 251 9.35 -26.33 -13.88
C THR A 251 8.82 -27.38 -12.91
N ASP A 252 9.55 -28.47 -12.68
CA ASP A 252 9.14 -29.50 -11.73
C ASP A 252 9.20 -29.00 -10.27
N THR A 253 10.22 -28.20 -9.92
CA THR A 253 10.31 -27.58 -8.59
C THR A 253 9.16 -26.59 -8.38
N ILE A 254 8.83 -25.76 -9.38
CA ILE A 254 7.71 -24.82 -9.35
C ILE A 254 6.39 -25.57 -9.23
N LEU A 255 6.20 -26.64 -10.01
CA LEU A 255 4.98 -27.43 -9.94
C LEU A 255 4.84 -28.12 -8.59
N LEU A 256 5.93 -28.55 -7.95
CA LEU A 256 5.90 -29.12 -6.61
C LEU A 256 5.74 -28.07 -5.50
N GLU A 257 6.20 -26.85 -5.72
CA GLU A 257 6.16 -25.77 -4.72
C GLU A 257 4.82 -25.04 -4.73
N PHE A 258 4.26 -24.83 -5.92
CA PHE A 258 3.01 -24.08 -6.12
C PHE A 258 1.81 -24.99 -6.41
N HIS A 259 2.03 -26.28 -6.61
CA HIS A 259 0.97 -27.29 -6.66
C HIS A 259 1.37 -28.53 -5.84
N ASP A 260 0.39 -29.27 -5.33
CA ASP A 260 0.64 -30.45 -4.49
C ASP A 260 1.32 -31.62 -5.26
N ASN A 261 1.51 -31.50 -6.58
CA ASN A 261 2.07 -32.54 -7.44
C ASN A 261 2.65 -31.97 -8.76
N ILE A 262 3.76 -32.57 -9.23
CA ILE A 262 4.48 -32.27 -10.48
C ILE A 262 3.60 -32.47 -11.73
N TYR A 263 2.52 -33.26 -11.65
CA TYR A 263 1.59 -33.47 -12.77
C TYR A 263 0.39 -32.50 -12.79
N SER A 264 0.29 -31.56 -11.85
CA SER A 264 -0.90 -30.73 -11.64
C SER A 264 -1.06 -29.53 -12.59
N GLY A 265 -0.34 -29.48 -13.71
CA GLY A 265 -0.36 -28.34 -14.62
C GLY A 265 -1.65 -28.21 -15.43
N HIS A 266 -2.58 -27.35 -15.01
CA HIS A 266 -3.48 -26.68 -15.95
C HIS A 266 -2.72 -25.49 -16.57
N LEU A 267 -2.06 -25.73 -17.71
CA LEU A 267 -1.56 -24.67 -18.56
C LEU A 267 -2.71 -24.22 -19.48
N SER A 268 -3.38 -23.12 -19.11
CA SER A 268 -4.23 -22.31 -20.01
C SER A 268 -3.45 -21.13 -20.53
#